data_AF-A0A2R6L9S9-F1
#
_entry.id   AF-A0A2R6L9S9-F1
#
_cell.length_a   1.000
_cell.length_b   1.000
_cell.length_c   1.000
_cell.angle_alpha   90.00
_cell.angle_beta   90.00
_cell.angle_gamma   90.00
#
_symmetry.space_group_name_H-M   'P 1'
#
loop_
_entity.id
_entity.type
_entity.pdbx_description
1 polymer ?
#
loop_
_entity_poly.entity_id
_entity_poly.type
_entity_poly.pdbx_seq_one_letter_code
_entity_poly.pdbx_strand_id
1 'polypeptide(L)'
;MAEEDVPDYWNDWKLDAEEFNRIIDKNSNALSAIYGYIAEERMREMCLEDNPHVENIRTPEDQDEDDKGDWVFEYRGEPMRVEVKSLQSRTIPDLDDEETTLTEDDGEIEVRFHLKGSSDPRDVEYEGETYSTVLMNVEDSDIDIMAVNLYRVKDEWNFAFIRVDDLPRSQGNYPEGLKQKLSKSQPKFKIPLRDPYTDDLDELMDDILEEREVEA
;
A
#
# COMPACT_ATOMS: atom_id res chain seq x y z
N MET A 1 22.70 7.51 7.03
CA MET A 1 22.51 6.10 7.40
C MET A 1 23.87 5.41 7.29
N ALA A 2 24.21 4.51 8.23
CA ALA A 2 25.35 3.63 8.02
C ALA A 2 24.98 2.71 6.85
N GLU A 3 25.84 2.60 5.83
CA GLU A 3 25.70 1.54 4.84
C GLU A 3 25.74 0.22 5.64
N GLU A 4 24.59 -0.43 5.78
CA GLU A 4 24.58 -1.79 6.28
C GLU A 4 25.41 -2.63 5.32
N ASP A 5 26.29 -3.46 5.86
CA ASP A 5 27.16 -4.35 5.10
C ASP A 5 26.28 -5.49 4.56
N VAL A 6 25.43 -5.17 3.57
CA VAL A 6 24.50 -6.10 2.93
C VAL A 6 25.34 -7.10 2.14
N PRO A 7 25.21 -8.42 2.39
CA PRO A 7 25.94 -9.43 1.64
C PRO A 7 25.66 -9.33 0.14
N ASP A 8 26.70 -9.51 -0.66
CA ASP A 8 26.56 -9.62 -2.11
C ASP A 8 26.03 -11.01 -2.47
N TYR A 9 24.70 -11.18 -2.40
CA TYR A 9 24.05 -12.45 -2.66
C TYR A 9 24.25 -12.96 -4.10
N TRP A 10 24.53 -12.09 -5.08
CA TRP A 10 24.86 -12.52 -6.44
C TRP A 10 26.16 -13.33 -6.44
N ASN A 11 27.19 -12.81 -5.77
CA ASN A 11 28.50 -13.46 -5.70
C ASN A 11 28.53 -14.62 -4.69
N ASP A 12 27.94 -14.44 -3.51
CA ASP A 12 27.95 -15.44 -2.44
C ASP A 12 27.20 -16.71 -2.84
N TRP A 13 26.04 -16.56 -3.50
CA TRP A 13 25.25 -17.70 -3.96
C TRP A 13 25.61 -18.14 -5.38
N LYS A 14 26.51 -17.40 -6.06
CA LYS A 14 26.92 -17.63 -7.45
C LYS A 14 25.72 -17.65 -8.40
N LEU A 15 24.80 -16.73 -8.16
CA LEU A 15 23.55 -16.62 -8.89
C LEU A 15 23.78 -15.83 -10.17
N ASP A 16 23.23 -16.31 -11.29
CA ASP A 16 23.17 -15.54 -12.52
C ASP A 16 21.78 -14.91 -12.71
N ALA A 17 21.72 -13.75 -13.38
CA ALA A 17 20.48 -12.99 -13.54
C ALA A 17 19.41 -13.78 -14.32
N GLU A 18 19.80 -14.60 -15.30
CA GLU A 18 18.85 -15.42 -16.04
C GLU A 18 18.29 -16.55 -15.17
N GLU A 19 19.12 -17.18 -14.34
CA GLU A 19 18.72 -18.18 -13.37
C GLU A 19 17.75 -17.61 -12.34
N PHE A 20 18.05 -16.43 -11.78
CA PHE A 20 17.13 -15.74 -10.88
C PHE A 20 15.78 -15.48 -11.55
N ASN A 21 15.78 -14.90 -12.76
CA ASN A 21 14.55 -14.64 -13.50
C ASN A 21 13.75 -15.92 -13.75
N ARG A 22 14.40 -17.02 -14.14
CA ARG A 22 13.74 -18.33 -14.32
C ARG A 22 13.18 -18.90 -13.02
N ILE A 23 13.86 -18.71 -11.88
CA ILE A 23 13.41 -19.19 -10.57
C ILE A 23 12.16 -18.39 -10.17
N ILE A 24 12.23 -17.06 -10.24
CA ILE A 24 11.14 -16.19 -9.81
C ILE A 24 9.91 -16.32 -10.72
N ASP A 25 10.10 -16.41 -12.05
CA ASP A 25 9.02 -16.63 -13.03
C ASP A 25 8.23 -17.92 -12.73
N LYS A 26 8.92 -18.99 -12.32
CA LYS A 26 8.28 -20.25 -11.92
C LYS A 26 7.60 -20.21 -10.56
N ASN A 27 7.87 -19.19 -9.74
CA ASN A 27 7.39 -19.08 -8.36
C ASN A 27 6.60 -17.78 -8.19
N SER A 28 5.34 -17.74 -8.63
CA SER A 28 4.50 -16.54 -8.61
C SER A 28 4.35 -15.90 -7.22
N ASN A 29 4.38 -16.68 -6.14
CA ASN A 29 4.32 -16.16 -4.77
C ASN A 29 5.61 -15.41 -4.40
N ALA A 30 6.78 -15.95 -4.78
CA ALA A 30 8.06 -15.29 -4.55
C ALA A 30 8.18 -14.01 -5.37
N LEU A 31 7.75 -14.05 -6.64
CA LEU A 31 7.67 -12.86 -7.50
C LEU A 31 6.81 -11.78 -6.85
N SER A 32 5.60 -12.13 -6.39
CA SER A 32 4.70 -11.18 -5.76
C SER A 32 5.27 -10.58 -4.48
N ALA A 33 5.96 -11.37 -3.66
CA ALA A 33 6.57 -10.90 -2.42
C ALA A 33 7.74 -9.96 -2.69
N ILE A 34 8.68 -10.36 -3.56
CA ILE A 34 9.82 -9.53 -3.95
C ILE A 34 9.35 -8.21 -4.57
N TYR A 35 8.33 -8.26 -5.43
CA TYR A 35 7.76 -7.07 -6.03
C TYR A 35 7.13 -6.12 -4.99
N GLY A 36 6.53 -6.67 -3.92
CA GLY A 36 6.07 -5.90 -2.76
C GLY A 36 7.22 -5.16 -2.08
N TYR A 37 8.26 -5.89 -1.67
CA TYR A 37 9.45 -5.28 -1.04
C TYR A 37 10.13 -4.23 -1.91
N ILE A 38 10.22 -4.44 -3.23
CA ILE A 38 10.76 -3.42 -4.14
C ILE A 38 9.86 -2.19 -4.15
N ALA A 39 8.53 -2.35 -4.15
CA ALA A 39 7.61 -1.21 -4.11
C ALA A 39 7.71 -0.43 -2.81
N GLU A 40 7.91 -1.12 -1.68
CA GLU A 40 8.13 -0.50 -0.36
C GLU A 40 9.41 0.36 -0.36
N GLU A 41 10.53 -0.19 -0.81
CA GLU A 41 11.80 0.56 -0.91
C GLU A 41 11.68 1.74 -1.88
N ARG A 42 11.01 1.55 -3.02
CA ARG A 42 10.81 2.64 -3.99
C ARG A 42 9.94 3.76 -3.44
N MET A 43 8.92 3.44 -2.66
CA MET A 43 8.10 4.46 -2.00
C MET A 43 8.95 5.25 -1.00
N ARG A 44 9.79 4.58 -0.19
CA ARG A 44 10.72 5.25 0.72
C ARG A 44 11.68 6.19 0.00
N GLU A 45 12.42 5.67 -0.97
CA GLU A 45 13.44 6.42 -1.73
C GLU A 45 12.83 7.63 -2.44
N MET A 46 11.68 7.44 -3.10
CA MET A 46 11.10 8.46 -3.97
C MET A 46 10.23 9.48 -3.25
N CYS A 47 9.55 9.07 -2.16
CA CYS A 47 8.51 9.88 -1.53
C CYS A 47 8.89 10.36 -0.13
N LEU A 48 9.82 9.70 0.56
CA LEU A 48 10.16 10.01 1.96
C LEU A 48 11.58 10.58 2.12
N GLU A 49 12.60 9.96 1.53
CA GLU A 49 14.02 10.30 1.82
C GLU A 49 14.42 11.72 1.39
N ASP A 50 13.88 12.20 0.27
CA ASP A 50 14.19 13.54 -0.27
C ASP A 50 13.27 14.65 0.28
N ASN A 51 12.29 14.29 1.12
CA ASN A 51 11.34 15.25 1.68
C ASN A 51 11.92 15.93 2.92
N PRO A 52 12.14 17.27 2.91
CA PRO A 52 12.77 17.98 4.02
C PRO A 52 11.89 18.07 5.29
N HIS A 53 10.62 17.70 5.20
CA HIS A 53 9.68 17.67 6.32
C HIS A 53 9.51 16.28 6.93
N VAL A 54 10.13 15.25 6.31
CA VAL A 54 10.11 13.88 6.80
C VAL A 54 11.39 13.59 7.58
N GLU A 55 11.22 13.03 8.78
CA GLU A 55 12.28 12.62 9.68
C GLU A 55 12.02 11.22 10.22
N ASN A 56 13.04 10.61 10.86
CA ASN A 56 12.90 9.36 11.63
C ASN A 56 12.26 8.17 10.88
N ILE A 57 12.52 8.05 9.57
CA ILE A 57 12.05 6.93 8.73
C ILE A 57 12.61 5.59 9.26
N ARG A 58 11.71 4.63 9.48
CA ARG A 58 12.03 3.26 9.92
C ARG A 58 10.98 2.26 9.43
N THR A 59 11.35 0.98 9.37
CA THR A 59 10.39 -0.12 9.29
C THR A 59 9.86 -0.46 10.69
N PRO A 60 8.59 -0.87 10.84
CA PRO A 60 8.13 -1.52 12.06
C PRO A 60 8.91 -2.80 12.39
N GLU A 61 8.95 -3.17 13.67
CA GLU A 61 9.52 -4.47 14.07
C GLU A 61 8.46 -5.58 13.93
N ASP A 62 8.78 -6.65 13.21
CA ASP A 62 7.90 -7.81 12.92
C ASP A 62 7.20 -8.45 14.15
N GLN A 63 7.65 -8.15 15.37
CA GLN A 63 7.16 -8.78 16.61
C GLN A 63 6.27 -7.85 17.46
N ASP A 64 6.00 -6.62 17.03
CA ASP A 64 5.11 -5.70 17.74
C ASP A 64 3.77 -5.57 16.98
N GLU A 65 2.71 -6.15 17.55
CA GLU A 65 1.37 -6.10 16.95
C GLU A 65 0.76 -4.67 16.94
N ASP A 66 1.34 -3.75 17.71
CA ASP A 66 0.92 -2.35 17.82
C ASP A 66 1.74 -1.42 16.87
N ASP A 67 2.75 -1.95 16.18
CA ASP A 67 3.57 -1.23 15.21
C ASP A 67 3.30 -1.75 13.79
N LYS A 68 2.37 -1.08 13.09
CA LYS A 68 1.90 -1.50 11.75
C LYS A 68 2.32 -0.50 10.66
N GLY A 69 2.31 -0.98 9.42
CA GLY A 69 2.73 -0.24 8.23
C GLY A 69 3.95 -0.88 7.60
N ASP A 70 4.29 -0.43 6.40
CA ASP A 70 5.57 -0.79 5.77
C ASP A 70 6.64 0.25 6.16
N TRP A 71 6.23 1.52 6.34
CA TRP A 71 7.10 2.59 6.85
C TRP A 71 6.43 3.43 7.93
N VAL A 72 7.22 3.77 8.94
CA VAL A 72 6.89 4.75 9.99
C VAL A 72 7.88 5.90 9.90
N PHE A 73 7.39 7.12 10.01
CA PHE A 73 8.20 8.33 9.94
C PHE A 73 7.52 9.45 10.72
N GLU A 74 8.22 10.56 10.90
CA GLU A 74 7.63 11.80 11.41
C GLU A 74 7.52 12.79 10.25
N TYR A 75 6.35 13.42 10.10
CA TYR A 75 6.13 14.49 9.15
C TYR A 75 5.79 15.76 9.92
N ARG A 76 6.63 16.80 9.77
CA ARG A 76 6.55 18.06 10.56
C ARG A 76 6.49 17.83 12.08
N GLY A 77 7.14 16.76 12.55
CA GLY A 77 7.22 16.39 13.97
C GLY A 77 6.05 15.54 14.49
N GLU A 78 5.09 15.20 13.63
CA GLU A 78 3.96 14.33 13.98
C GLU A 78 4.13 12.94 13.36
N PRO A 79 3.81 11.85 14.09
CA PRO A 79 4.02 10.50 13.61
C PRO A 79 3.07 10.16 12.46
N MET A 80 3.61 9.51 11.43
CA MET A 80 2.85 9.01 10.29
C MET A 80 3.25 7.58 9.94
N ARG A 81 2.27 6.82 9.44
CA ARG A 81 2.45 5.43 9.00
C ARG A 81 1.82 5.22 7.64
N VAL A 82 2.55 4.53 6.78
CA VAL A 82 2.11 4.22 5.41
C VAL A 82 2.23 2.73 5.13
N GLU A 83 1.21 2.20 4.49
CA GLU A 83 1.17 0.84 3.98
C GLU A 83 1.21 0.88 2.45
N VAL A 84 2.12 0.12 1.87
CA VAL A 84 2.33 -0.03 0.44
C VAL A 84 1.58 -1.26 -0.07
N LYS A 85 0.91 -1.08 -1.20
CA LYS A 85 0.23 -2.15 -1.94
C LYS A 85 0.53 -2.04 -3.42
N SER A 86 0.33 -3.15 -4.13
CA SER A 86 0.47 -3.19 -5.58
C SER A 86 -0.86 -3.54 -6.24
N LEU A 87 -1.08 -3.01 -7.44
CA LEU A 87 -2.22 -3.39 -8.28
C LEU A 87 -2.21 -4.88 -8.58
N GLN A 88 -3.40 -5.47 -8.67
CA GLN A 88 -3.53 -6.86 -9.08
C GLN A 88 -3.44 -7.00 -10.60
N SER A 89 -2.41 -7.68 -11.09
CA SER A 89 -2.16 -7.83 -12.53
C SER A 89 -3.36 -8.41 -13.30
N ARG A 90 -4.10 -9.35 -12.72
CA ARG A 90 -5.29 -9.98 -13.37
C ARG A 90 -6.53 -9.07 -13.44
N THR A 91 -6.44 -7.89 -12.87
CA THR A 91 -7.58 -6.98 -12.69
C THR A 91 -7.43 -5.67 -13.45
N ILE A 92 -6.25 -5.47 -14.02
CA ILE A 92 -6.01 -4.45 -15.03
C ILE A 92 -6.74 -4.96 -16.28
N PRO A 93 -7.71 -4.21 -16.84
CA PRO A 93 -8.32 -4.56 -18.11
C PRO A 93 -7.21 -4.86 -19.12
N ASP A 94 -7.39 -5.85 -20.01
CA ASP A 94 -6.41 -6.18 -21.05
C ASP A 94 -6.09 -4.92 -21.87
N LEU A 95 -5.06 -4.17 -21.45
CA LEU A 95 -4.29 -3.33 -22.34
C LEU A 95 -3.63 -4.34 -23.26
N ASP A 96 -3.78 -4.18 -24.59
CA ASP A 96 -3.25 -5.13 -25.58
C ASP A 96 -1.84 -5.59 -25.16
N ASP A 97 -1.47 -6.86 -25.36
CA ASP A 97 -0.20 -7.46 -24.88
C ASP A 97 1.07 -6.69 -25.31
N GLU A 98 0.95 -5.70 -26.19
CA GLU A 98 2.00 -4.79 -26.68
C GLU A 98 2.00 -3.39 -26.02
N GLU A 99 0.96 -2.99 -25.27
CA GLU A 99 0.86 -1.71 -24.57
C GLU A 99 0.69 -1.91 -23.06
N THR A 100 1.79 -1.82 -22.32
CA THR A 100 1.83 -1.85 -20.85
C THR A 100 1.68 -0.47 -20.21
N THR A 101 1.41 0.56 -21.02
CA THR A 101 1.44 1.97 -20.60
C THR A 101 0.14 2.65 -20.99
N LEU A 102 -0.58 3.17 -20.00
CA LEU A 102 -1.61 4.17 -20.27
C LEU A 102 -0.93 5.50 -20.55
N THR A 103 -1.16 6.03 -21.75
CA THR A 103 -0.86 7.41 -22.09
C THR A 103 -2.01 8.33 -21.66
N GLU A 104 -1.79 9.64 -21.62
CA GLU A 104 -2.86 10.61 -21.32
C GLU A 104 -4.05 10.54 -22.29
N ASP A 105 -3.86 9.90 -23.45
CA ASP A 105 -4.87 9.69 -24.50
C ASP A 105 -5.68 8.40 -24.30
N ASP A 106 -5.22 7.48 -23.45
CA ASP A 106 -5.93 6.27 -23.09
C ASP A 106 -6.99 6.61 -22.05
N GLY A 107 -8.26 6.52 -22.46
CA GLY A 107 -9.39 6.91 -21.64
C GLY A 107 -9.41 6.29 -20.24
N GLU A 108 -10.36 6.72 -19.42
CA GLU A 108 -10.45 6.31 -18.02
C GLU A 108 -10.50 4.78 -17.83
N ILE A 109 -9.57 4.23 -17.04
CA ILE A 109 -9.59 2.81 -16.64
C ILE A 109 -9.90 2.66 -15.15
N GLU A 110 -10.48 1.51 -14.76
CA GLU A 110 -10.71 1.12 -13.38
C GLU A 110 -9.71 0.04 -12.97
N VAL A 111 -8.97 0.27 -11.89
CA VAL A 111 -7.99 -0.65 -11.31
C VAL A 111 -8.37 -1.02 -9.88
N ARG A 112 -7.76 -2.07 -9.32
CA ARG A 112 -7.97 -2.48 -7.93
C ARG A 112 -6.70 -3.05 -7.30
N PHE A 113 -6.67 -2.99 -5.98
CA PHE A 113 -5.65 -3.59 -5.13
C PHE A 113 -6.31 -4.37 -3.99
N HIS A 114 -5.51 -5.10 -3.22
CA HIS A 114 -5.99 -5.82 -2.03
C HIS A 114 -5.47 -5.16 -0.77
N LEU A 115 -6.33 -5.01 0.24
CA LEU A 115 -5.91 -4.54 1.56
C LEU A 115 -5.41 -5.69 2.46
N LYS A 116 -6.01 -6.88 2.36
CA LYS A 116 -5.48 -8.10 2.99
C LYS A 116 -5.85 -9.34 2.18
N GLY A 117 -4.94 -10.32 2.22
CA GLY A 117 -5.21 -11.70 1.82
C GLY A 117 -6.19 -12.33 2.79
N SER A 118 -7.05 -13.21 2.29
CA SER A 118 -8.12 -13.89 3.03
C SER A 118 -7.64 -14.86 4.14
N SER A 119 -6.44 -14.71 4.69
CA SER A 119 -5.74 -15.72 5.50
C SER A 119 -5.77 -15.51 7.01
N ASP A 120 -6.04 -14.30 7.51
CA ASP A 120 -6.05 -14.03 8.96
C ASP A 120 -7.40 -13.47 9.42
N PRO A 121 -8.40 -14.34 9.67
CA PRO A 121 -9.64 -13.93 10.29
C PRO A 121 -9.40 -13.50 11.73
N ARG A 122 -10.00 -12.38 12.10
CA ARG A 122 -10.04 -11.86 13.46
C ARG A 122 -11.48 -11.68 13.91
N ASP A 123 -11.68 -11.83 15.21
CA ASP A 123 -12.98 -11.64 15.83
C ASP A 123 -13.12 -10.17 16.25
N VAL A 124 -14.21 -9.54 15.84
CA VAL A 124 -14.57 -8.16 16.19
C VAL A 124 -15.87 -8.19 16.97
N GLU A 125 -15.87 -7.62 18.17
CA GLU A 125 -17.09 -7.44 18.95
C GLU A 125 -17.82 -6.16 18.51
N TYR A 126 -19.11 -6.27 18.20
CA TYR A 126 -19.97 -5.16 17.84
C TYR A 126 -21.37 -5.35 18.44
N GLU A 127 -21.83 -4.38 19.22
CA GLU A 127 -23.14 -4.41 19.91
C GLU A 127 -23.40 -5.69 20.75
N GLY A 128 -22.33 -6.28 21.30
CA GLY A 128 -22.39 -7.49 22.13
C GLY A 128 -22.42 -8.82 21.34
N GLU A 129 -22.27 -8.76 20.01
CA GLU A 129 -22.09 -9.92 19.14
C GLU A 129 -20.67 -9.97 18.57
N THR A 130 -20.17 -11.18 18.30
CA THR A 130 -18.84 -11.39 17.71
C THR A 130 -18.95 -11.70 16.23
N TYR A 131 -18.19 -10.96 15.42
CA TYR A 131 -18.12 -11.11 13.96
C TYR A 131 -16.71 -11.49 13.54
N SER A 132 -16.56 -12.62 12.85
CA SER A 132 -15.29 -12.98 12.24
C SER A 132 -15.11 -12.22 10.91
N THR A 133 -13.99 -11.52 10.77
CA THR A 133 -13.70 -10.70 9.59
C THR A 133 -12.20 -10.69 9.27
N VAL A 134 -11.88 -10.53 7.98
CA VAL A 134 -10.51 -10.31 7.48
C VAL A 134 -10.29 -8.85 7.04
N LEU A 135 -11.34 -8.02 7.16
CA LEU A 135 -11.32 -6.64 6.68
C LEU A 135 -10.56 -5.74 7.66
N MET A 136 -9.96 -4.67 7.15
CA MET A 136 -9.34 -3.63 7.97
C MET A 136 -10.44 -2.90 8.74
N ASN A 137 -10.31 -2.75 10.06
CA ASN A 137 -11.06 -1.71 10.76
C ASN A 137 -10.28 -0.42 10.56
N VAL A 138 -10.90 0.56 9.90
CA VAL A 138 -10.26 1.83 9.54
C VAL A 138 -10.15 2.75 10.75
N GLU A 139 -11.15 2.75 11.65
CA GLU A 139 -11.16 3.60 12.85
C GLU A 139 -10.14 3.14 13.91
N ASP A 140 -9.84 1.84 13.93
CA ASP A 140 -8.83 1.26 14.82
C ASP A 140 -7.53 0.93 14.05
N SER A 141 -7.31 1.58 12.90
CA SER A 141 -6.11 1.40 12.11
C SER A 141 -5.00 2.32 12.61
N ASP A 142 -3.83 1.75 12.80
CA ASP A 142 -2.60 2.51 13.06
C ASP A 142 -2.03 3.16 11.79
N ILE A 143 -2.47 2.74 10.61
CA ILE A 143 -1.97 3.21 9.32
C ILE A 143 -2.77 4.44 8.90
N ASP A 144 -2.06 5.49 8.48
CA ASP A 144 -2.66 6.76 8.03
C ASP A 144 -2.89 6.77 6.51
N ILE A 145 -1.91 6.24 5.77
CA ILE A 145 -1.85 6.37 4.30
C ILE A 145 -1.71 4.99 3.67
N MET A 146 -2.45 4.78 2.58
CA MET A 146 -2.26 3.65 1.69
C MET A 146 -1.60 4.13 0.39
N ALA A 147 -0.41 3.60 0.08
CA ALA A 147 0.33 3.90 -1.14
C ALA A 147 0.21 2.73 -2.14
N VAL A 148 -0.47 2.95 -3.26
CA VAL A 148 -0.72 1.92 -4.27
C VAL A 148 0.22 2.09 -5.46
N ASN A 149 1.18 1.18 -5.61
CA ASN A 149 2.12 1.13 -6.74
C ASN A 149 1.40 0.96 -8.08
N LEU A 150 1.64 1.91 -8.99
CA LEU A 150 1.06 2.04 -10.33
C LEU A 150 1.98 1.56 -11.47
N TYR A 151 3.16 1.00 -11.16
CA TYR A 151 4.13 0.60 -12.18
C TYR A 151 3.54 -0.28 -13.28
N ARG A 152 2.60 -1.18 -12.95
CA ARG A 152 1.97 -2.08 -13.92
C ARG A 152 1.09 -1.41 -14.98
N VAL A 153 0.75 -0.14 -14.79
CA VAL A 153 -0.13 0.63 -15.69
C VAL A 153 0.54 1.89 -16.25
N LYS A 154 1.58 2.41 -15.58
CA LYS A 154 2.35 3.57 -16.03
C LYS A 154 3.73 3.22 -16.63
N ASP A 155 4.20 1.98 -16.45
CA ASP A 155 5.57 1.53 -16.77
C ASP A 155 6.70 2.40 -16.16
N GLU A 156 6.38 3.07 -15.06
CA GLU A 156 7.30 3.84 -14.23
C GLU A 156 6.88 3.72 -12.76
N TRP A 157 7.85 3.88 -11.84
CA TRP A 157 7.55 3.87 -10.42
C TRP A 157 6.74 5.12 -10.07
N ASN A 158 5.51 4.90 -9.61
CA ASN A 158 4.56 5.95 -9.28
C ASN A 158 3.50 5.34 -8.34
N PHE A 159 2.89 6.16 -7.50
CA PHE A 159 1.97 5.71 -6.47
C PHE A 159 0.69 6.54 -6.48
N ALA A 160 -0.44 5.87 -6.24
CA ALA A 160 -1.68 6.53 -5.84
C ALA A 160 -1.80 6.45 -4.31
N PHE A 161 -1.96 7.58 -3.66
CA PHE A 161 -2.14 7.71 -2.22
C PHE A 161 -3.60 7.93 -1.88
N ILE A 162 -4.01 7.41 -0.73
CA ILE A 162 -5.34 7.63 -0.14
C ILE A 162 -5.22 7.54 1.38
N ARG A 163 -5.96 8.38 2.11
CA ARG A 163 -6.11 8.26 3.57
C ARG A 163 -6.82 6.96 3.91
N VAL A 164 -6.39 6.26 4.95
CA VAL A 164 -7.06 5.02 5.39
C VAL A 164 -8.52 5.27 5.74
N ASP A 165 -8.83 6.43 6.31
CA ASP A 165 -10.21 6.83 6.60
C ASP A 165 -11.08 7.04 5.37
N ASP A 166 -10.50 7.36 4.22
CA ASP A 166 -11.24 7.52 2.96
C ASP A 166 -11.41 6.21 2.18
N LEU A 167 -10.85 5.09 2.68
CA LEU A 167 -10.99 3.80 2.02
C LEU A 167 -12.47 3.41 1.90
N PRO A 168 -12.91 2.92 0.71
CA PRO A 168 -14.27 2.46 0.50
C PRO A 168 -14.70 1.44 1.56
N ARG A 169 -15.89 1.64 2.14
CA ARG A 169 -16.42 0.79 3.22
C ARG A 169 -17.00 -0.54 2.73
N SER A 170 -17.05 -1.50 3.65
CA SER A 170 -17.47 -2.87 3.41
C SER A 170 -18.93 -2.94 2.93
N GLN A 171 -19.16 -3.85 1.99
CA GLN A 171 -20.52 -4.25 1.56
C GLN A 171 -20.82 -5.71 1.97
N GLY A 172 -20.02 -6.23 2.91
CA GLY A 172 -20.16 -7.59 3.42
C GLY A 172 -21.41 -7.79 4.28
N ASN A 173 -21.59 -9.02 4.76
CA ASN A 173 -22.73 -9.38 5.59
C ASN A 173 -22.48 -9.01 7.08
N TYR A 174 -22.44 -7.71 7.37
CA TYR A 174 -22.26 -7.15 8.71
C TYR A 174 -23.41 -6.17 9.05
N PRO A 175 -23.66 -5.86 10.33
CA PRO A 175 -24.51 -4.74 10.73
C PRO A 175 -24.02 -3.42 10.11
N GLU A 176 -24.93 -2.48 9.87
CA GLU A 176 -24.61 -1.24 9.14
C GLU A 176 -23.51 -0.42 9.83
N GLY A 177 -23.56 -0.26 11.16
CA GLY A 177 -22.50 0.44 11.89
C GLY A 177 -21.13 -0.25 11.80
N LEU A 178 -21.09 -1.59 11.77
CA LEU A 178 -19.86 -2.35 11.57
C LEU A 178 -19.35 -2.25 10.13
N LYS A 179 -20.23 -2.22 9.12
CA LYS A 179 -19.82 -2.01 7.72
C LYS A 179 -19.10 -0.69 7.53
N GLN A 180 -19.55 0.37 8.19
CA GLN A 180 -18.96 1.70 8.09
C GLN A 180 -17.56 1.79 8.74
N LYS A 181 -17.25 0.86 9.64
CA LYS A 181 -15.91 0.73 10.26
C LYS A 181 -14.96 -0.15 9.45
N LEU A 182 -15.50 -1.08 8.65
CA LEU A 182 -14.69 -2.03 7.91
C LEU A 182 -14.40 -1.55 6.49
N SER A 183 -13.15 -1.68 6.05
CA SER A 183 -12.78 -1.40 4.66
C SER A 183 -13.30 -2.48 3.69
N LYS A 184 -13.35 -2.14 2.41
CA LYS A 184 -13.58 -3.11 1.33
C LYS A 184 -12.29 -3.88 1.05
N SER A 185 -12.37 -5.21 0.92
CA SER A 185 -11.18 -6.05 0.68
C SER A 185 -10.44 -5.74 -0.62
N GLN A 186 -11.19 -5.33 -1.66
CA GLN A 186 -10.69 -4.91 -2.96
C GLN A 186 -11.22 -3.51 -3.28
N PRO A 187 -10.57 -2.45 -2.77
CA PRO A 187 -10.87 -1.09 -3.19
C PRO A 187 -10.59 -0.94 -4.70
N LYS A 188 -11.38 -0.07 -5.32
CA LYS A 188 -11.29 0.24 -6.74
C LYS A 188 -11.10 1.73 -6.88
N PHE A 189 -10.31 2.14 -7.86
CA PHE A 189 -10.14 3.53 -8.24
C PHE A 189 -9.85 3.64 -9.72
N LYS A 190 -9.78 4.87 -10.22
CA LYS A 190 -9.64 5.14 -11.64
C LYS A 190 -8.33 5.85 -11.95
N ILE A 191 -7.86 5.67 -13.17
CA ILE A 191 -6.75 6.43 -13.75
C ILE A 191 -7.33 7.20 -14.95
N PRO A 192 -7.13 8.53 -15.05
CA PRO A 192 -6.40 9.41 -14.13
C PRO A 192 -7.03 9.47 -12.73
N LEU A 193 -6.19 9.74 -11.71
CA LEU A 193 -6.60 9.76 -10.32
C LEU A 193 -7.67 10.82 -10.06
N ARG A 194 -8.53 10.53 -9.08
CA ARG A 194 -9.60 11.41 -8.61
C ARG A 194 -9.80 11.16 -7.14
N ASP A 195 -10.35 12.16 -6.47
CA ASP A 195 -10.75 12.06 -5.06
C ASP A 195 -11.46 10.72 -4.74
N PRO A 196 -11.08 10.06 -3.64
CA PRO A 196 -10.09 10.49 -2.64
C PRO A 196 -8.63 10.06 -2.94
N TYR A 197 -8.33 9.64 -4.17
CA TYR A 197 -6.98 9.20 -4.55
C TYR A 197 -6.19 10.36 -5.17
N THR A 198 -4.95 10.55 -4.72
CA THR A 198 -4.02 11.59 -5.19
C THR A 198 -2.64 11.00 -5.50
N ASP A 199 -1.83 11.67 -6.32
CA ASP A 199 -0.40 11.40 -6.48
C ASP A 199 0.48 12.39 -5.70
N ASP A 200 -0.12 13.36 -5.02
CA ASP A 200 0.55 14.31 -4.13
C ASP A 200 0.50 13.80 -2.68
N LEU A 201 1.61 13.19 -2.23
CA LEU A 201 1.72 12.70 -0.86
C LEU A 201 1.81 13.85 0.15
N ASP A 202 2.45 14.97 -0.21
CA ASP A 202 2.68 16.09 0.70
C ASP A 202 1.36 16.79 1.05
N GLU A 203 0.52 17.04 0.04
CA GLU A 203 -0.82 17.59 0.24
C GLU A 203 -1.68 16.65 1.11
N LEU A 204 -1.63 15.35 0.86
CA LEU A 204 -2.36 14.37 1.67
C LEU A 204 -1.90 14.35 3.14
N MET A 205 -0.58 14.42 3.37
CA MET A 205 -0.01 14.48 4.72
C MET A 205 -0.38 15.78 5.43
N ASP A 206 -0.34 16.92 4.73
CA ASP A 206 -0.80 18.20 5.27
C ASP A 206 -2.29 18.13 5.69
N ASP A 207 -3.16 17.59 4.84
CA ASP A 207 -4.58 17.43 5.15
C ASP A 207 -4.82 16.49 6.35
N ILE A 208 -3.98 15.46 6.55
CA ILE A 208 -4.08 14.55 7.70
C ILE A 208 -3.71 15.30 8.99
N LEU A 209 -2.64 16.12 8.95
CA LEU A 209 -2.25 16.92 10.11
C LEU A 209 -3.30 17.97 10.47
N GLU A 210 -3.86 18.66 9.48
CA GLU A 210 -4.91 19.65 9.72
C GLU A 210 -6.15 19.03 10.40
N GLU A 211 -6.55 17.83 10.01
CA GLU A 211 -7.66 17.12 10.66
C GLU A 211 -7.33 16.78 12.11
N ARG A 212 -6.14 16.23 12.39
CA ARG A 212 -5.69 15.90 13.74
C ARG A 212 -5.62 17.12 14.66
N GLU A 213 -5.23 18.29 14.14
CA GLU A 213 -5.23 19.55 14.90
C GLU A 213 -6.65 20.03 15.26
N VAL A 214 -7.65 19.78 14.40
CA VAL A 214 -9.04 20.16 14.63
C VAL A 214 -9.73 19.25 15.66
N GLU A 215 -9.33 17.98 15.72
CA GLU A 215 -9.91 16.98 16.64
C GLU A 215 -9.31 17.00 18.07
N ALA A 216 -8.16 17.65 18.26
CA ALA A 216 -7.45 17.78 19.56
C ALA A 216 -8.02 18.86 20.50
#